data_AF-A0A967ZMT7-F1
#
_entry.id   AF-A0A967ZMT7-F1
#
_cell.length_a   1.000
_cell.length_b   1.000
_cell.length_c   1.000
_cell.angle_alpha   90.00
_cell.angle_beta   90.00
_cell.angle_gamma   90.00
#
_symmetry.space_group_name_H-M   'P 1'
#
loop_
_entity.id
_entity.type
_entity.pdbx_description
1 polymer ?
#
loop_
_entity_poly.entity_id
_entity_poly.type
_entity_poly.pdbx_seq_one_letter_code
_entity_poly.pdbx_strand_id
1 'polypeptide(L)' 'LGGLEAQVVGFHQRLTDAIVRTAVGDGRLQRVNRDRVLSTGVEVLANYELDAVSLDADLTLQNVELQDPT' A
#
# COMPACT_ATOMS: atom_id res chain seq x y z
N LEU A 1 -29.85 4.32 -19.28
CA LEU A 1 -28.55 4.42 -20.00
C LEU A 1 -27.48 4.28 -18.92
N GLY A 2 -26.63 3.26 -19.01
CA GLY A 2 -25.61 3.01 -17.99
C GLY A 2 -24.39 3.90 -18.12
N GLY A 3 -23.70 4.12 -17.00
CA GLY A 3 -22.48 4.94 -16.90
C GLY A 3 -21.33 4.13 -16.32
N LEU A 4 -20.12 4.38 -16.82
CA LEU A 4 -18.87 3.85 -16.27
C LEU A 4 -18.05 5.02 -15.72
N GLU A 5 -17.69 4.94 -14.44
CA GLU A 5 -16.74 5.82 -13.80
C GLU A 5 -15.52 5.02 -13.37
N ALA A 6 -14.31 5.54 -13.62
CA ALA A 6 -13.08 4.86 -13.24
C ALA A 6 -11.99 5.86 -12.83
N GLN A 7 -11.23 5.49 -11.80
CA GLN A 7 -10.04 6.18 -11.34
C GLN A 7 -8.86 5.21 -11.33
N VAL A 8 -7.70 5.71 -11.79
CA VAL A 8 -6.43 4.98 -11.73
C VAL A 8 -5.39 5.85 -11.07
N VAL A 9 -4.75 5.33 -10.02
CA VAL A 9 -3.70 6.03 -9.28
C VAL A 9 -2.43 5.19 -9.31
N GLY A 10 -1.38 5.71 -9.93
CA GLY A 10 -0.01 5.20 -9.77
C GLY A 10 0.65 5.85 -8.56
N PHE A 11 1.34 5.07 -7.73
CA PHE A 11 2.04 5.60 -6.56
C PHE A 11 3.45 5.03 -6.42
N HIS A 12 4.33 5.89 -5.90
CA HIS A 12 5.66 5.53 -5.41
C HIS A 12 5.89 6.26 -4.10
N GLN A 13 5.94 5.53 -2.99
CA GLN A 13 6.01 6.05 -1.64
C GLN A 13 7.31 5.63 -0.98
N ARG A 14 7.89 6.57 -0.21
CA ARG A 14 9.11 6.37 0.57
C ARG A 14 8.85 6.76 2.00
N LEU A 15 8.83 5.78 2.90
CA LEU A 15 8.83 6.02 4.34
C LEU A 15 10.24 5.79 4.85
N THR A 16 10.88 6.86 5.33
CA THR A 16 12.16 6.78 6.03
C THR A 16 11.92 6.62 7.53
N ASP A 17 12.87 6.01 8.22
CA ASP A 17 12.84 5.90 9.68
C ASP A 17 11.69 5.02 10.19
N ALA A 18 11.48 3.89 9.50
CA ALA A 18 10.46 2.92 9.85
C ALA A 18 10.77 2.31 11.23
N ILE A 19 9.72 2.13 12.03
CA ILE A 19 9.81 1.54 13.35
C ILE A 19 9.84 0.02 13.22
N VAL A 20 11.00 -0.58 13.46
CA VAL A 20 11.19 -2.04 13.42
C VAL A 20 11.48 -2.60 14.80
N ARG A 21 11.22 -3.91 14.98
CA ARG A 21 11.57 -4.64 16.22
C ARG A 21 12.90 -5.35 16.01
N THR A 22 13.90 -4.98 16.80
CA THR A 22 15.19 -5.67 16.84
C THR A 22 15.34 -6.46 18.13
N ALA A 23 16.02 -7.60 18.07
CA ALA A 23 16.38 -8.37 19.27
C ALA A 23 17.53 -7.67 20.00
N VAL A 24 17.44 -7.61 21.34
CA VAL A 24 18.46 -6.99 22.20
C VAL A 24 19.05 -7.96 23.23
N GLY A 25 18.83 -9.27 23.05
CA GLY A 25 19.21 -10.34 23.99
C GLY A 25 18.08 -10.73 24.95
N ASP A 26 18.23 -11.87 25.63
CA ASP A 26 17.30 -12.38 26.67
C ASP A 26 15.82 -12.49 26.24
N GLY A 27 15.57 -12.73 24.96
CA GLY A 27 14.21 -12.75 24.39
C GLY A 27 13.53 -11.38 24.34
N ARG A 28 14.24 -10.30 24.67
CA ARG A 28 13.73 -8.93 24.65
C ARG A 28 13.82 -8.34 23.26
N LEU A 29 12.81 -7.53 22.93
CA LEU A 29 12.71 -6.79 21.68
C LEU A 29 12.73 -5.29 21.98
N GLN A 30 13.42 -4.52 21.14
CA GLN A 30 13.42 -3.06 21.17
C GLN A 30 12.84 -2.52 19.87
N ARG A 31 12.03 -1.46 19.96
CA ARG A 31 11.60 -0.70 18.78
C ARG A 31 12.67 0.35 18.46
N VAL A 32 13.14 0.35 17.22
CA VAL A 32 14.11 1.31 16.71
C VAL A 32 13.61 1.90 15.40
N ASN A 33 14.00 3.15 15.20
CA ASN A 33 13.74 3.98 14.04
C ASN A 33 14.97 3.83 13.14
N ARG A 34 14.88 3.05 12.05
CA ARG A 34 16.06 2.70 11.22
C ARG A 34 15.73 2.47 9.76
N ASP A 35 14.77 1.60 9.46
CA ASP A 35 14.66 1.04 8.11
C ASP A 35 13.90 2.00 7.16
N ARG A 36 13.96 1.72 5.85
CA ARG A 36 13.15 2.41 4.84
C ARG A 36 12.12 1.45 4.26
N VAL A 37 10.86 1.87 4.21
CA VAL A 37 9.82 1.16 3.45
C VAL A 37 9.63 1.87 2.12
N LEU A 38 9.85 1.13 1.03
CA LEU A 38 9.51 1.54 -0.33
C LEU A 38 8.24 0.83 -0.74
N SER A 39 7.25 1.57 -1.23
CA SER A 39 6.02 1.00 -1.78
C SER A 39 5.78 1.58 -3.17
N THR A 40 5.63 0.72 -4.17
CA THR A 40 5.29 1.13 -5.54
C THR A 40 4.11 0.32 -6.01
N GLY A 41 3.14 0.94 -6.64
CA GLY A 41 1.96 0.22 -7.09
C GLY A 41 1.01 1.06 -7.93
N VAL A 42 -0.09 0.41 -8.25
CA VAL A 42 -1.23 0.99 -8.95
C VAL A 42 -2.51 0.58 -8.25
N GLU A 43 -3.44 1.53 -8.16
CA GLU A 43 -4.78 1.34 -7.64
C GLU A 43 -5.78 1.70 -8.75
N VAL A 44 -6.81 0.86 -8.90
CA VAL A 44 -7.92 1.06 -9.83
C VAL A 44 -9.20 0.96 -9.03
N LEU A 45 -10.03 1.99 -9.14
CA LEU A 45 -11.39 2.03 -8.63
C LEU A 45 -12.32 2.20 -9.81
N ALA A 46 -13.35 1.37 -9.92
CA ALA A 46 -14.33 1.46 -11.00
C ALA A 46 -15.74 1.23 -10.46
N ASN A 47 -16.68 2.03 -10.96
CA ASN A 47 -18.10 1.89 -10.71
C ASN A 47 -18.85 1.83 -12.05
N TYR A 48 -19.80 0.91 -12.15
CA TYR A 48 -20.68 0.79 -13.29
C TYR A 48 -22.13 0.76 -12.84
N GLU A 49 -22.93 1.70 -13.35
CA GLU A 49 -24.37 1.77 -13.07
C GLU A 49 -25.18 1.28 -14.27
N LEU A 50 -26.16 0.41 -14.02
CA LEU A 50 -27.14 -0.05 -15.00
C LEU A 50 -28.55 -0.06 -14.39
N ASP A 51 -29.28 1.03 -14.62
CA ASP A 51 -30.64 1.28 -14.12
C ASP A 51 -30.79 1.07 -12.60
N ALA A 52 -31.22 -0.11 -12.15
CA ALA A 52 -31.41 -0.43 -10.73
C ALA A 52 -30.26 -1.26 -10.12
N VAL A 53 -29.19 -1.50 -10.89
CA VAL A 53 -28.04 -2.32 -10.48
C VAL A 53 -26.77 -1.47 -10.54
N SER A 54 -25.95 -1.56 -9.51
CA SER A 54 -24.57 -1.03 -9.51
C SER A 54 -23.57 -2.16 -9.34
N LEU A 55 -22.39 -1.98 -9.92
CA LEU A 55 -21.22 -2.83 -9.72
C LEU A 55 -20.02 -1.96 -9.38
N ASP A 56 -19.38 -2.27 -8.25
CA ASP A 56 -18.16 -1.62 -7.79
C ASP A 56 -17.00 -2.61 -7.84
N ALA A 57 -15.82 -2.13 -8.24
CA ALA A 57 -14.61 -2.93 -8.35
C ALA A 57 -13.38 -2.14 -7.88
N ASP A 58 -12.64 -2.73 -6.95
CA ASP A 58 -11.41 -2.19 -6.38
C ASP A 58 -10.26 -3.17 -6.62
N LEU A 59 -9.17 -2.69 -7.20
CA LEU A 59 -7.96 -3.48 -7.44
C LEU A 59 -6.72 -2.70 -7.04
N THR A 60 -5.89 -3.31 -6.19
CA THR A 60 -4.55 -2.79 -5.85
C THR A 60 -3.50 -3.83 -6.18
N LEU A 61 -2.51 -3.43 -6.98
CA LEU A 61 -1.27 -4.19 -7.18
C LEU A 61 -0.11 -3.37 -6.64
N GLN A 62 0.57 -3.89 -5.63
CA GLN A 62 1.69 -3.20 -4.99
C GLN A 62 2.86 -4.13 -4.71
N ASN A 63 4.08 -3.57 -4.79
CA ASN A 63 5.31 -4.15 -4.29
C ASN A 63 5.79 -3.33 -3.10
N VAL A 64 6.08 -4.00 -1.98
CA VAL A 64 6.56 -3.38 -0.74
C VAL A 64 7.89 -3.99 -0.34
N GLU A 65 8.90 -3.14 -0.21
CA GLU A 65 10.26 -3.54 0.15
C GLU A 65 10.70 -2.83 1.43
N LEU A 66 11.21 -3.60 2.40
CA LEU A 66 11.93 -3.08 3.56
C LEU A 66 13.42 -3.09 3.24
N GLN A 67 14.05 -1.91 3.26
CA GLN A 67 15.48 -1.75 3.02
C GLN A 67 16.16 -1.34 4.32
N ASP A 68 17.23 -2.04 4.68
CA ASP A 68 18.16 -1.63 5.73
C ASP A 68 19.11 -0.57 5.14
N PRO A 69 19.08 0.69 5.61
CA PRO A 69 20.04 1.69 5.18
C PRO A 69 21.41 1.34 5.78
N THR A 70 22.23 0.67 4.99
CA THR A 70 23.67 0.47 5.25
C THR A 70 24.40 1.78 5.48
#